data_AF-A0A4P8S2F1-F1
#
_entry.id   AF-A0A4P8S2F1-F1
#
_cell.length_a   1.000
_cell.length_b   1.000
_cell.length_c   1.000
_cell.angle_alpha   90.00
_cell.angle_beta   90.00
_cell.angle_gamma   90.00
#
_symmetry.space_group_name_H-M   'P 1'
#
loop_
_entity.id
_entity.type
_entity.pdbx_description
1 polymer ?
#
loop_
_entity_poly.entity_id
_entity_poly.type
_entity_poly.pdbx_seq_one_letter_code
_entity_poly.pdbx_strand_id
1 'polypeptide(L)'
;MTELGTRLKEARLSKGYSLDDLQEITKIQKRYLVAIEEGNYSIMPGTFYVRAFIKQYAEAVGLDADEILDEFKKEIPHQQKEEVAQSISQSPTRRKLNTRSTNRLLETMPKIIVGLFIIVSVVAFWFLYQKKLASDQPEEVQEDAQVEYEQQTPPPTEDPVVDEEEPADETDEPGEGTDEPADDEAEEPTPTQSISQGVPQGETTTYELTGTDTMNIRIEVSGDTWVGIRNAEGSEQVEDRVYKAGEVVEFDATANAYARIRLGNANNAKVLINDEQLQYVQTVTTQNIIITLQPGE
;
A
#
# COMPACT_ATOMS: atom_id res chain seq x y z
N MET A 1 10.62 -17.06 -24.23
CA MET A 1 11.36 -16.09 -23.41
C MET A 1 12.34 -15.36 -24.30
N THR A 2 12.26 -14.04 -24.37
CA THR A 2 13.19 -13.22 -25.16
C THR A 2 14.32 -12.70 -24.28
N GLU A 3 15.37 -12.13 -24.86
CA GLU A 3 16.51 -11.61 -24.09
C GLU A 3 16.08 -10.46 -23.17
N LEU A 4 15.19 -9.58 -23.67
CA LEU A 4 14.55 -8.53 -22.87
C LEU A 4 13.78 -9.11 -21.68
N GLY A 5 12.95 -10.11 -21.93
CA GLY A 5 12.11 -10.74 -20.90
C GLY A 5 12.94 -11.39 -19.80
N THR A 6 14.03 -12.06 -20.17
CA THR A 6 14.99 -12.63 -19.22
C THR A 6 15.66 -11.53 -18.39
N ARG A 7 16.16 -10.46 -19.01
CA ARG A 7 16.85 -9.37 -18.30
C ARG A 7 15.94 -8.64 -17.31
N LEU A 8 14.70 -8.37 -17.69
CA LEU A 8 13.70 -7.78 -16.81
C LEU A 8 13.38 -8.71 -15.62
N LYS A 9 13.20 -10.00 -15.89
CA LYS A 9 12.96 -11.01 -14.85
C LYS A 9 14.12 -11.12 -13.86
N GLU A 10 15.36 -11.16 -14.35
CA GLU A 10 16.54 -11.20 -13.49
C GLU A 10 16.63 -9.97 -12.59
N ALA A 11 16.42 -8.78 -13.16
CA ALA A 11 16.39 -7.54 -12.39
C ALA A 11 15.29 -7.55 -11.33
N ARG A 12 14.08 -8.03 -11.66
CA ARG A 12 12.98 -8.20 -10.69
C ARG A 12 13.36 -9.14 -9.55
N LEU A 13 13.91 -10.32 -9.87
CA LEU A 13 14.32 -11.29 -8.87
C LEU A 13 15.46 -10.76 -7.98
N SER A 14 16.39 -9.99 -8.55
CA SER A 14 17.48 -9.34 -7.79
C SER A 14 16.96 -8.30 -6.78
N LYS A 15 15.79 -7.71 -7.04
CA LYS A 15 15.09 -6.80 -6.12
C LYS A 15 14.24 -7.53 -5.09
N GLY A 16 14.14 -8.86 -5.16
CA GLY A 16 13.26 -9.65 -4.30
C GLY A 16 11.77 -9.47 -4.61
N TYR A 17 11.42 -8.93 -5.78
CA TYR A 17 10.03 -8.67 -6.15
C TYR A 17 9.39 -9.91 -6.77
N SER A 18 8.22 -10.28 -6.26
CA SER A 18 7.28 -11.15 -6.97
C SER A 18 6.63 -10.39 -8.14
N LEU A 19 5.96 -11.12 -9.04
CA LEU A 19 5.14 -10.49 -10.08
C LEU A 19 3.97 -9.68 -9.49
N ASP A 20 3.54 -10.04 -8.28
CA ASP A 20 2.47 -9.36 -7.58
C ASP A 20 2.96 -8.05 -6.96
N ASP A 21 4.15 -8.02 -6.36
CA ASP A 21 4.84 -6.78 -5.98
C ASP A 21 4.91 -5.83 -7.15
N LEU A 22 5.34 -6.35 -8.30
CA LEU A 22 5.56 -5.53 -9.47
C LEU A 22 4.23 -5.01 -10.06
N GLN A 23 3.16 -5.79 -9.97
CA GLN A 23 1.80 -5.32 -10.27
C GLN A 23 1.40 -4.18 -9.33
N GLU A 24 1.74 -4.25 -8.04
CA GLU A 24 1.43 -3.20 -7.08
C GLU A 24 2.16 -1.90 -7.40
N ILE A 25 3.45 -2.01 -7.72
CA ILE A 25 4.35 -0.89 -7.95
C ILE A 25 3.98 -0.20 -9.27
N THR A 26 3.82 -0.96 -10.34
CA THR A 26 3.60 -0.44 -11.69
C THR A 26 2.13 -0.19 -12.03
N LYS A 27 1.20 -0.79 -11.28
CA LYS A 27 -0.24 -0.88 -11.60
C LYS A 27 -0.54 -1.63 -12.90
N ILE A 28 0.43 -2.35 -13.46
CA ILE A 28 0.25 -3.23 -14.61
C ILE A 28 -0.23 -4.59 -14.11
N GLN A 29 -1.33 -5.10 -14.66
CA GLN A 29 -1.85 -6.41 -14.25
C GLN A 29 -0.81 -7.52 -14.47
N LYS A 30 -0.74 -8.47 -13.52
CA LYS A 30 0.21 -9.60 -13.49
C LYS A 30 0.27 -10.36 -14.80
N ARG A 31 -0.87 -10.61 -15.45
CA ARG A 31 -0.92 -11.27 -16.77
C ARG A 31 -0.06 -10.59 -17.83
N TYR A 32 0.02 -9.25 -17.81
CA TYR A 32 0.83 -8.50 -18.77
C TYR A 32 2.31 -8.49 -18.39
N LEU A 33 2.63 -8.48 -17.10
CA LEU A 33 4.00 -8.62 -16.60
C LEU A 33 4.58 -9.99 -16.97
N VAL A 34 3.80 -11.07 -16.80
CA VAL A 34 4.15 -12.42 -17.27
C VAL A 34 4.41 -12.42 -18.77
N ALA A 35 3.52 -11.82 -19.56
CA ALA A 35 3.71 -11.74 -21.01
C ALA A 35 4.96 -10.97 -21.42
N ILE A 36 5.37 -9.94 -20.67
CA ILE A 36 6.62 -9.21 -20.94
C ILE A 36 7.82 -10.12 -20.68
N GLU A 37 7.84 -10.83 -19.55
CA GLU A 37 8.92 -11.78 -19.24
C GLU A 37 9.00 -12.91 -20.25
N GLU A 38 7.86 -13.40 -20.75
CA GLU A 38 7.82 -14.48 -21.74
C GLU A 38 8.08 -14.00 -23.18
N GLY A 39 7.96 -12.69 -23.43
CA GLY A 39 7.95 -12.08 -24.76
C GLY A 39 6.66 -12.32 -25.55
N ASN A 40 5.57 -12.69 -24.87
CA ASN A 40 4.28 -12.95 -25.48
C ASN A 40 3.40 -11.69 -25.55
N TYR A 41 3.72 -10.80 -26.50
CA TYR A 41 2.97 -9.54 -26.65
C TYR A 41 1.57 -9.69 -27.26
N SER A 42 1.18 -10.89 -27.71
CA SER A 42 -0.12 -11.13 -28.35
C SER A 42 -1.32 -10.94 -27.42
N ILE A 43 -1.12 -11.10 -26.12
CA ILE A 43 -2.18 -10.97 -25.10
C ILE A 43 -2.36 -9.52 -24.62
N MET A 44 -1.53 -8.60 -25.08
CA MET A 44 -1.53 -7.21 -24.63
C MET A 44 -2.82 -6.50 -25.09
N PRO A 45 -3.30 -5.48 -24.34
CA PRO A 45 -4.51 -4.71 -24.71
C PRO A 45 -4.38 -3.91 -26.02
N GLY A 46 -3.19 -3.93 -26.62
CA GLY A 46 -2.83 -3.23 -27.83
C GLY A 46 -1.32 -3.10 -27.90
N THR A 47 -0.77 -3.09 -29.12
CA THR A 47 0.67 -2.97 -29.38
C THR A 47 1.25 -1.65 -28.84
N PHE A 48 0.42 -0.62 -28.68
CA PHE A 48 0.79 0.65 -28.08
C PHE A 48 1.28 0.52 -26.63
N TYR A 49 0.66 -0.37 -25.86
CA TYR A 49 0.93 -0.50 -24.42
C TYR A 49 2.21 -1.25 -24.12
N VAL A 50 2.71 -2.06 -25.06
CA VAL A 50 3.90 -2.91 -24.87
C VAL A 50 5.10 -2.06 -24.45
N ARG A 51 5.40 -1.01 -25.21
CA ARG A 51 6.54 -0.12 -24.92
C ARG A 51 6.39 0.62 -23.60
N ALA A 52 5.18 1.09 -23.29
CA ALA A 52 4.89 1.80 -22.05
C ALA A 52 5.03 0.89 -20.82
N PHE A 53 4.56 -0.36 -20.92
CA PHE A 53 4.65 -1.34 -19.85
C PHE A 53 6.08 -1.84 -19.64
N ILE A 54 6.85 -2.05 -20.71
CA ILE A 54 8.29 -2.35 -20.60
C ILE A 54 9.04 -1.21 -19.91
N LYS A 55 8.73 0.05 -20.27
CA LYS A 55 9.31 1.23 -19.61
C LYS A 55 9.02 1.25 -18.11
N GLN A 56 7.74 1.13 -17.73
CA GLN A 56 7.34 1.09 -16.32
C GLN A 56 7.94 -0.09 -15.56
N TYR A 57 8.04 -1.27 -16.18
CA TYR A 57 8.70 -2.43 -15.59
C TYR A 57 10.17 -2.09 -15.28
N ALA A 58 10.92 -1.63 -16.29
CA ALA A 58 12.34 -1.30 -16.16
C ALA A 58 12.59 -0.27 -15.05
N GLU A 59 11.80 0.81 -15.00
CA GLU A 59 11.86 1.84 -13.95
C GLU A 59 11.61 1.23 -12.56
N ALA A 60 10.61 0.36 -12.42
CA ALA A 60 10.27 -0.24 -11.13
C ALA A 60 11.36 -1.18 -10.59
N VAL A 61 12.11 -1.85 -11.46
CA VAL A 61 13.24 -2.70 -11.07
C VAL A 61 14.58 -1.95 -11.01
N GLY A 62 14.58 -0.64 -11.29
CA GLY A 62 15.75 0.24 -11.19
C GLY A 62 16.72 0.15 -12.37
N LEU A 63 16.24 -0.27 -13.54
CA LEU A 63 16.98 -0.20 -14.79
C LEU A 63 16.70 1.14 -15.51
N ASP A 64 17.65 1.59 -16.32
CA ASP A 64 17.40 2.71 -17.24
C ASP A 64 16.45 2.25 -18.35
N ALA A 65 15.23 2.78 -18.34
CA ALA A 65 14.21 2.36 -19.29
C ALA A 65 14.52 2.79 -20.73
N ASP A 66 15.18 3.92 -20.94
CA ASP A 66 15.47 4.40 -22.28
C ASP A 66 16.61 3.56 -22.89
N GLU A 67 17.61 3.17 -22.09
CA GLU A 67 18.65 2.20 -22.48
C GLU A 67 18.04 0.83 -22.85
N ILE A 68 17.18 0.28 -21.99
CA ILE A 68 16.52 -1.01 -22.23
C ILE A 68 15.68 -0.98 -23.52
N LEU A 69 14.94 0.09 -23.75
CA LEU A 69 14.11 0.23 -24.95
C LEU A 69 14.92 0.35 -26.24
N ASP A 70 16.10 0.96 -26.18
CA ASP A 70 16.99 1.09 -27.34
C ASP A 70 17.79 -0.19 -27.61
N GLU A 71 18.30 -0.86 -26.55
CA GLU A 71 19.02 -2.14 -26.64
C GLU A 71 18.14 -3.23 -27.25
N PHE A 72 16.91 -3.38 -26.76
CA PHE A 72 15.98 -4.44 -27.17
C PHE A 72 14.96 -4.01 -28.21
N LYS A 73 15.20 -2.88 -28.90
CA LYS A 73 14.28 -2.31 -29.88
C LYS A 73 13.74 -3.33 -30.88
N LYS A 74 14.60 -4.26 -31.36
CA LYS A 74 14.22 -5.29 -32.35
C LYS A 74 13.22 -6.33 -31.82
N GLU A 75 13.20 -6.57 -30.50
CA GLU A 75 12.26 -7.51 -29.87
C GLU A 75 10.91 -6.88 -29.57
N ILE A 76 10.86 -5.55 -29.46
CA ILE A 76 9.65 -4.81 -29.12
C ILE A 76 8.82 -4.57 -30.40
N PRO A 77 7.52 -4.96 -30.40
CA PRO A 77 6.64 -4.66 -31.52
C PRO A 77 6.60 -3.15 -31.79
N HIS A 78 7.03 -2.77 -32.99
CA HIS A 78 6.89 -1.40 -33.43
C HIS A 78 5.47 -1.20 -33.97
N GLN A 79 4.83 -0.11 -33.58
CA GLN A 79 3.69 0.36 -34.34
C GLN A 79 4.17 0.78 -35.72
N GLN A 80 3.91 -0.06 -36.73
CA GLN A 80 3.67 0.50 -38.04
C GLN A 80 2.47 1.42 -37.85
N LYS A 81 2.67 2.72 -38.07
CA LYS A 81 1.58 3.70 -38.09
C LYS A 81 0.72 3.32 -39.30
N GLU A 82 -0.13 2.31 -39.13
CA GLU A 82 -1.22 2.05 -40.05
C GLU A 82 -2.09 3.29 -39.98
N GLU A 83 -2.01 4.08 -41.05
CA GLU A 83 -2.99 5.09 -41.36
C GLU A 83 -4.34 4.36 -41.42
N VAL A 84 -5.06 4.34 -40.30
CA VAL A 84 -6.48 4.02 -40.26
C VAL A 84 -7.20 5.19 -40.93
N ALA A 85 -7.06 5.25 -42.25
CA ALA A 85 -7.89 6.01 -43.15
C ALA A 85 -8.64 5.00 -44.03
N GLN A 86 -9.42 4.11 -43.41
CA GLN A 86 -10.49 3.42 -44.13
C GLN A 86 -11.64 4.40 -44.32
N SER A 87 -11.59 5.06 -45.48
CA SER A 87 -12.72 5.19 -46.40
C SER A 87 -14.07 5.61 -45.80
N ILE A 88 -14.23 6.91 -45.56
CA ILE A 88 -15.44 7.55 -46.09
C ILE A 88 -15.16 7.82 -47.57
N SER A 89 -15.96 7.18 -48.42
CA SER A 89 -15.99 7.34 -49.86
C SER A 89 -15.93 8.82 -50.26
N GLN A 90 -14.93 9.21 -51.05
CA GLN A 90 -15.11 10.06 -52.23
C GLN A 90 -13.79 10.26 -53.03
N SER A 91 -13.83 9.70 -54.24
CA SER A 91 -13.23 10.15 -55.51
C SER A 91 -11.73 10.51 -55.58
N PRO A 92 -10.95 9.88 -56.49
CA PRO A 92 -9.55 10.19 -56.68
C PRO A 92 -9.40 11.40 -57.59
N THR A 93 -8.60 12.40 -57.22
CA THR A 93 -7.75 13.17 -58.15
C THR A 93 -6.89 14.20 -57.41
N ARG A 94 -5.59 14.16 -57.76
CA ARG A 94 -4.58 15.23 -57.77
C ARG A 94 -3.73 15.53 -56.53
N ARG A 95 -2.44 15.40 -56.85
CA ARG A 95 -1.26 16.21 -56.49
C ARG A 95 -0.56 15.87 -55.17
N LYS A 96 0.54 15.12 -55.36
CA LYS A 96 1.74 15.18 -54.54
C LYS A 96 2.16 16.65 -54.34
N LEU A 97 2.19 17.08 -53.10
CA LEU A 97 3.03 18.17 -52.64
C LEU A 97 3.73 17.69 -51.37
N ASN A 98 5.05 17.53 -51.45
CA ASN A 98 5.91 17.43 -50.29
C ASN A 98 5.66 18.67 -49.43
N THR A 99 5.27 18.50 -48.17
CA THR A 99 5.38 19.58 -47.19
C THR A 99 6.29 19.19 -46.05
N ARG A 100 7.20 20.12 -45.84
CA ARG A 100 8.34 20.16 -44.95
C ARG A 100 7.81 20.57 -43.57
N SER A 101 8.34 19.92 -42.52
CA SER A 101 8.36 20.32 -41.11
C SER A 101 7.62 21.61 -40.73
N THR A 102 6.60 21.50 -39.87
CA THR A 102 6.00 22.64 -39.16
C THR A 102 6.03 22.40 -37.65
N ASN A 103 7.19 22.63 -37.03
CA ASN A 103 7.37 22.74 -35.58
C ASN A 103 6.96 24.13 -35.01
N ARG A 104 6.01 24.86 -35.61
CA ARG A 104 5.67 26.23 -35.18
C ARG A 104 4.38 26.37 -34.36
N LEU A 105 3.61 25.29 -34.23
CA LEU A 105 2.36 25.30 -33.45
C LEU A 105 2.58 25.03 -31.95
N LEU A 106 3.68 24.34 -31.59
CA LEU A 106 4.04 24.10 -30.19
C LEU A 106 4.66 25.32 -29.49
N GLU A 107 5.29 26.24 -30.24
CA GLU A 107 5.91 27.46 -29.69
C GLU A 107 4.92 28.62 -29.46
N THR A 108 3.71 28.53 -30.03
CA THR A 108 2.67 29.57 -29.90
C THR A 108 1.64 29.27 -28.80
N MET A 109 1.60 28.04 -28.30
CA MET A 109 0.70 27.62 -27.21
C MET A 109 0.87 28.42 -25.90
N PRO A 110 2.08 28.78 -25.43
CA PRO A 110 2.23 29.57 -24.21
C PRO A 110 1.67 31.00 -24.33
N LYS A 111 1.77 31.61 -25.53
CA LYS A 111 1.31 33.00 -25.77
C LYS A 111 -0.21 33.12 -25.83
N ILE A 112 -0.89 32.09 -26.33
CA ILE A 112 -2.37 32.04 -26.37
C ILE A 112 -2.93 31.90 -24.96
N ILE A 113 -2.30 31.10 -24.10
CA ILE A 113 -2.69 30.94 -22.70
C ILE A 113 -2.53 32.25 -21.92
N VAL A 114 -1.41 32.97 -22.12
CA VAL A 114 -1.20 34.30 -21.50
C VAL A 114 -2.24 35.32 -21.99
N GLY A 115 -2.55 35.33 -23.28
CA GLY A 115 -3.60 36.20 -23.84
C GLY A 115 -4.98 35.92 -23.25
N LEU A 116 -5.37 34.65 -23.12
CA LEU A 116 -6.63 34.25 -22.49
C LEU A 116 -6.68 34.63 -21.00
N PHE A 117 -5.57 34.47 -20.28
CA PHE A 117 -5.50 34.82 -18.86
C PHE A 117 -5.69 36.33 -18.64
N ILE A 118 -5.11 37.17 -19.50
CA ILE A 118 -5.29 38.62 -19.45
C ILE A 118 -6.76 39.00 -19.72
N ILE A 119 -7.39 38.37 -20.72
CA ILE A 119 -8.80 38.61 -21.04
C ILE A 119 -9.72 38.24 -19.86
N VAL A 120 -9.51 37.06 -19.25
CA VAL A 120 -10.27 36.63 -18.07
C VAL A 120 -10.06 37.58 -16.89
N SER A 121 -8.83 38.05 -16.68
CA SER A 121 -8.49 38.99 -15.61
C SER A 121 -9.18 40.35 -15.79
N VAL A 122 -9.27 40.86 -17.02
CA VAL A 122 -9.99 42.12 -17.33
C VAL A 122 -11.49 41.97 -17.10
N VAL A 123 -12.08 40.83 -17.49
CA VAL A 123 -13.50 40.55 -17.24
C VAL A 123 -13.79 40.43 -15.74
N ALA A 124 -12.92 39.73 -14.99
CA ALA A 124 -13.04 39.63 -13.54
C ALA A 124 -12.89 41.00 -12.85
N PHE A 125 -11.94 41.83 -13.29
CA PHE A 125 -11.75 43.17 -12.78
C PHE A 125 -12.98 44.06 -13.04
N TRP A 126 -13.55 44.00 -14.24
CA TRP A 126 -14.79 44.72 -14.58
C TRP A 126 -15.97 44.29 -13.69
N PHE A 127 -16.11 42.99 -13.45
CA PHE A 127 -17.16 42.44 -12.58
C PHE A 127 -16.98 42.85 -11.11
N LEU A 128 -15.74 42.89 -10.61
CA LEU A 128 -15.42 43.40 -9.28
C LEU A 128 -15.66 44.91 -9.16
N TYR A 129 -15.41 45.66 -10.24
CA TYR A 129 -15.69 47.10 -10.29
C TYR A 129 -17.20 47.39 -10.23
N GLN A 130 -18.03 46.56 -10.86
CA GLN A 130 -19.49 46.63 -10.71
C GLN A 130 -19.94 46.33 -9.28
N LYS A 131 -19.31 45.35 -8.62
CA LYS A 131 -19.60 45.03 -7.22
C LYS A 131 -19.21 46.15 -6.25
N LYS A 132 -18.15 46.90 -6.55
CA LYS A 132 -17.70 48.03 -5.72
C LYS A 132 -18.58 49.28 -5.86
N LEU A 133 -19.26 49.47 -6.99
CA LEU A 133 -20.22 50.57 -7.19
C LEU A 133 -21.60 50.31 -6.58
N ALA A 134 -21.92 49.06 -6.25
CA ALA A 134 -23.22 48.67 -5.68
C ALA A 134 -23.25 48.63 -4.14
N SER A 135 -22.12 48.86 -3.45
CA SER A 135 -22.00 48.75 -2.00
C SER A 135 -22.01 50.07 -1.24
N ASP A 136 -22.33 51.20 -1.89
CA ASP A 136 -22.39 52.52 -1.23
C ASP A 136 -23.85 52.89 -0.87
N GLN A 137 -24.48 52.06 -0.04
CA GLN A 137 -25.71 52.42 0.67
C GLN A 137 -25.40 52.47 2.18
N PRO A 138 -25.64 53.61 2.87
CA PRO A 138 -25.40 53.71 4.29
C PRO A 138 -26.48 52.95 5.07
N GLU A 139 -26.09 51.96 5.88
CA GLU A 139 -26.95 51.35 6.89
C GLU A 139 -27.29 52.39 7.98
N GLU A 140 -28.59 52.57 8.22
CA GLU A 140 -29.11 53.27 9.39
C GLU A 140 -28.69 52.55 10.68
N VAL A 141 -28.08 53.30 11.58
CA VAL A 141 -27.76 52.88 12.93
C VAL A 141 -29.04 52.92 13.77
N GLN A 142 -29.46 51.78 14.31
CA GLN A 142 -30.28 51.75 15.52
C GLN A 142 -29.42 51.20 16.66
N GLU A 143 -28.99 52.14 17.51
CA GLU A 143 -28.60 51.89 18.89
C GLU A 143 -29.80 51.30 19.64
N ASP A 144 -29.60 50.15 20.29
CA ASP A 144 -30.21 49.96 21.59
C ASP A 144 -29.16 49.42 22.55
N ALA A 145 -28.83 50.28 23.50
CA ALA A 145 -27.87 50.04 24.56
C ALA A 145 -28.65 49.53 25.78
N GLN A 146 -28.28 48.36 26.28
CA GLN A 146 -28.29 48.16 27.73
C GLN A 146 -27.01 47.44 28.18
N VAL A 147 -26.22 48.25 28.84
CA VAL A 147 -25.08 47.94 29.68
C VAL A 147 -25.63 47.55 31.05
N GLU A 148 -25.13 46.50 31.69
CA GLU A 148 -24.91 46.53 33.15
C GLU A 148 -23.86 45.48 33.53
N TYR A 149 -22.87 45.92 34.29
CA TYR A 149 -21.74 45.17 34.82
C TYR A 149 -22.00 44.68 36.25
N GLU A 150 -21.27 43.65 36.67
CA GLU A 150 -20.65 43.38 38.00
C GLU A 150 -20.80 41.89 38.38
N GLN A 151 -19.75 41.06 38.33
CA GLN A 151 -18.55 40.94 39.18
C GLN A 151 -18.83 40.34 40.58
N GLN A 152 -17.97 39.37 40.95
CA GLN A 152 -17.67 38.81 42.30
C GLN A 152 -18.25 37.43 42.73
N THR A 153 -17.40 36.39 42.55
CA THR A 153 -16.76 35.46 43.53
C THR A 153 -17.46 34.93 44.81
N PRO A 154 -17.02 33.73 45.32
CA PRO A 154 -17.74 32.77 46.20
C PRO A 154 -17.54 33.06 47.70
N PRO A 155 -18.16 32.35 48.70
CA PRO A 155 -17.66 31.07 49.31
C PRO A 155 -18.78 30.27 50.11
N PRO A 156 -18.57 29.53 51.24
CA PRO A 156 -17.75 28.32 51.57
C PRO A 156 -18.48 27.19 52.39
N THR A 157 -17.69 26.17 52.84
CA THR A 157 -17.77 25.40 54.13
C THR A 157 -18.72 24.16 54.16
N GLU A 158 -18.41 22.95 54.69
CA GLU A 158 -17.59 22.47 55.83
C GLU A 158 -17.29 20.94 55.70
N ASP A 159 -16.08 20.50 56.05
CA ASP A 159 -15.70 19.13 56.53
C ASP A 159 -16.11 18.97 58.04
N PRO A 160 -16.03 17.82 58.79
CA PRO A 160 -14.97 16.77 58.77
C PRO A 160 -15.38 15.33 59.29
N VAL A 161 -14.36 14.53 59.66
CA VAL A 161 -14.30 13.34 60.59
C VAL A 161 -14.27 11.97 59.86
N VAL A 162 -13.10 11.37 59.60
CA VAL A 162 -12.23 10.54 60.49
C VAL A 162 -12.98 9.37 61.13
N ASP A 163 -12.67 8.13 60.74
CA ASP A 163 -12.35 7.13 61.75
C ASP A 163 -11.41 6.06 61.20
N GLU A 164 -10.35 5.88 61.97
CA GLU A 164 -9.37 4.81 61.96
C GLU A 164 -10.01 3.53 62.51
N GLU A 165 -9.46 2.37 62.16
CA GLU A 165 -9.09 1.27 63.07
C GLU A 165 -9.20 -0.11 62.38
N GLU A 166 -8.04 -0.64 62.05
CA GLU A 166 -7.68 -2.05 62.27
C GLU A 166 -7.88 -2.40 63.76
N PRO A 167 -8.10 -3.67 64.16
CA PRO A 167 -6.98 -4.62 64.14
C PRO A 167 -7.33 -6.10 63.86
N ALA A 168 -6.24 -6.82 63.59
CA ALA A 168 -6.02 -8.26 63.70
C ALA A 168 -6.50 -8.85 65.05
N ASP A 169 -6.72 -10.15 65.18
CA ASP A 169 -5.62 -11.12 65.39
C ASP A 169 -6.13 -12.57 65.70
N GLU A 170 -5.25 -13.53 65.38
CA GLU A 170 -4.90 -14.73 66.19
C GLU A 170 -5.96 -15.82 66.54
N THR A 171 -5.72 -17.14 66.55
CA THR A 171 -4.55 -18.05 66.43
C THR A 171 -5.12 -19.50 66.28
N ASP A 172 -4.43 -20.48 65.68
CA ASP A 172 -3.61 -21.56 66.30
C ASP A 172 -4.15 -22.92 65.76
N GLU A 173 -3.42 -24.00 65.43
CA GLU A 173 -2.01 -24.39 65.57
C GLU A 173 -1.81 -25.71 64.70
N PRO A 174 -0.80 -26.59 64.88
CA PRO A 174 0.30 -26.85 63.93
C PRO A 174 0.31 -28.26 63.30
N GLY A 175 1.27 -28.53 62.39
CA GLY A 175 1.54 -29.88 61.90
C GLY A 175 2.90 -30.03 61.23
N GLU A 176 3.75 -30.86 61.83
CA GLU A 176 5.13 -31.27 61.54
C GLU A 176 5.52 -31.48 60.06
N GLY A 177 6.81 -31.24 59.81
CA GLY A 177 7.45 -31.37 58.51
C GLY A 177 7.80 -32.80 58.09
N THR A 178 8.33 -32.90 56.87
CA THR A 178 9.22 -33.98 56.44
C THR A 178 10.06 -33.45 55.26
N ASP A 179 11.39 -33.59 55.40
CA ASP A 179 12.41 -33.34 54.39
C ASP A 179 12.35 -34.34 53.22
N GLU A 180 12.56 -33.82 52.00
CA GLU A 180 13.15 -34.42 50.76
C GLU A 180 12.55 -35.70 50.12
N PRO A 181 12.82 -35.98 48.81
CA PRO A 181 13.73 -35.30 47.89
C PRO A 181 13.12 -34.84 46.55
N ALA A 182 13.95 -34.09 45.82
CA ALA A 182 13.81 -33.67 44.44
C ALA A 182 13.24 -34.75 43.51
N ASP A 183 12.17 -34.39 42.79
CA ASP A 183 11.83 -35.00 41.51
C ASP A 183 12.39 -34.08 40.43
N ASP A 184 13.56 -34.48 39.93
CA ASP A 184 14.22 -33.91 38.76
C ASP A 184 13.43 -34.38 37.54
N GLU A 185 12.26 -33.78 37.33
CA GLU A 185 11.49 -33.96 36.12
C GLU A 185 12.22 -33.16 35.03
N ALA A 186 13.04 -33.88 34.27
CA ALA A 186 13.73 -33.37 33.11
C ALA A 186 12.71 -32.69 32.17
N GLU A 187 12.65 -31.36 32.21
CA GLU A 187 12.01 -30.55 31.19
C GLU A 187 12.69 -30.89 29.86
N GLU A 188 12.01 -31.68 29.02
CA GLU A 188 12.36 -31.76 27.60
C GLU A 188 12.36 -30.32 27.07
N PRO A 189 13.42 -29.88 26.35
CA PRO A 189 13.43 -28.54 25.79
C PRO A 189 12.28 -28.46 24.79
N THR A 190 11.20 -27.78 25.18
CA THR A 190 10.19 -27.34 24.21
C THR A 190 10.94 -26.49 23.19
N PRO A 191 10.80 -26.77 21.88
CA PRO A 191 11.37 -25.90 20.86
C PRO A 191 10.76 -24.51 21.05
N THR A 192 11.53 -23.62 21.68
CA THR A 192 11.13 -22.22 21.87
C THR A 192 11.31 -21.59 20.51
N GLN A 193 10.24 -21.62 19.71
CA GLN A 193 10.22 -20.92 18.44
C GLN A 193 10.61 -19.45 18.65
N SER A 194 11.26 -18.86 17.66
CA SER A 194 11.68 -17.46 17.70
C SER A 194 11.31 -16.79 16.39
N ILE A 195 10.62 -15.66 16.48
CA ILE A 195 10.28 -14.80 15.34
C ILE A 195 11.21 -13.58 15.35
N SER A 196 11.86 -13.27 14.23
CA SER A 196 12.75 -12.11 14.13
C SER A 196 12.00 -10.78 14.31
N GLN A 197 12.73 -9.69 14.58
CA GLN A 197 12.13 -8.36 14.79
C GLN A 197 11.47 -7.75 13.54
N GLY A 198 11.52 -8.41 12.37
CA GLY A 198 10.95 -7.93 11.12
C GLY A 198 11.79 -6.83 10.46
N VAL A 199 12.07 -6.98 9.16
CA VAL A 199 12.78 -5.96 8.35
C VAL A 199 11.77 -5.24 7.44
N PRO A 200 11.45 -3.97 7.70
CA PRO A 200 10.49 -3.22 6.90
C PRO A 200 11.11 -2.71 5.58
N GLN A 201 10.37 -2.83 4.49
CA GLN A 201 10.69 -2.28 3.17
C GLN A 201 9.40 -1.84 2.47
N GLY A 202 9.06 -0.55 2.55
CA GLY A 202 7.79 -0.02 2.04
C GLY A 202 6.61 -0.63 2.80
N GLU A 203 5.60 -1.12 2.09
CA GLU A 203 4.44 -1.81 2.70
C GLU A 203 4.76 -3.25 3.12
N THR A 204 5.96 -3.76 2.81
CA THR A 204 6.36 -5.14 3.10
C THR A 204 7.21 -5.22 4.36
N THR A 205 7.03 -6.25 5.19
CA THR A 205 7.89 -6.57 6.33
C THR A 205 8.23 -8.05 6.33
N THR A 206 9.51 -8.37 6.39
CA THR A 206 10.02 -9.74 6.31
C THR A 206 10.45 -10.23 7.68
N TYR A 207 9.93 -11.39 8.10
CA TYR A 207 10.24 -12.06 9.36
C TYR A 207 10.88 -13.42 9.08
N GLU A 208 11.77 -13.84 9.97
CA GLU A 208 12.38 -15.17 9.96
C GLU A 208 11.84 -15.94 11.15
N LEU A 209 11.36 -17.16 10.89
CA LEU A 209 10.89 -18.09 11.91
C LEU A 209 11.96 -19.17 12.10
N THR A 210 12.47 -19.31 13.31
CA THR A 210 13.52 -20.28 13.68
C THR A 210 13.08 -21.10 14.90
N GLY A 211 13.76 -22.22 15.15
CA GLY A 211 13.50 -23.06 16.32
C GLY A 211 12.20 -23.86 16.26
N THR A 212 11.64 -24.08 15.06
CA THR A 212 10.47 -24.93 14.81
C THR A 212 10.56 -25.51 13.40
N ASP A 213 9.99 -26.69 13.17
CA ASP A 213 9.85 -27.29 11.84
C ASP A 213 8.48 -27.04 11.21
N THR A 214 7.61 -26.28 11.89
CA THR A 214 6.24 -26.03 11.46
C THR A 214 5.94 -24.54 11.34
N MET A 215 5.08 -24.18 10.40
CA MET A 215 4.64 -22.81 10.18
C MET A 215 3.13 -22.77 9.93
N ASN A 216 2.35 -22.81 11.01
CA ASN A 216 0.91 -22.65 10.99
C ASN A 216 0.54 -21.17 11.14
N ILE A 217 -0.16 -20.63 10.16
CA ILE A 217 -0.58 -19.24 10.13
C ILE A 217 -2.06 -19.19 10.51
N ARG A 218 -2.39 -18.42 11.56
CA ARG A 218 -3.76 -18.07 11.92
C ARG A 218 -3.93 -16.55 11.83
N ILE A 219 -4.97 -16.09 11.16
CA ILE A 219 -5.31 -14.67 11.05
C ILE A 219 -6.69 -14.45 11.64
N GLU A 220 -6.75 -13.73 12.76
CA GLU A 220 -7.99 -13.36 13.43
C GLU A 220 -8.43 -11.98 12.95
N VAL A 221 -9.61 -11.89 12.33
CA VAL A 221 -10.13 -10.66 11.76
C VAL A 221 -11.07 -9.97 12.74
N SER A 222 -10.76 -8.73 13.14
CA SER A 222 -11.58 -7.90 14.06
C SER A 222 -12.46 -6.88 13.34
N GLY A 223 -12.24 -6.65 12.04
CA GLY A 223 -13.00 -5.72 11.21
C GLY A 223 -12.82 -6.03 9.72
N ASP A 224 -13.57 -5.36 8.85
CA ASP A 224 -13.45 -5.59 7.40
C ASP A 224 -12.01 -5.39 6.91
N THR A 225 -11.42 -6.43 6.33
CA THR A 225 -10.05 -6.40 5.81
C THR A 225 -9.86 -7.40 4.68
N TRP A 226 -9.10 -7.01 3.66
CA TRP A 226 -8.67 -7.93 2.63
C TRP A 226 -7.59 -8.85 3.20
N VAL A 227 -7.75 -10.17 3.06
CA VAL A 227 -6.72 -11.15 3.42
C VAL A 227 -6.38 -11.97 2.19
N GLY A 228 -5.09 -12.16 1.94
CA GLY A 228 -4.58 -13.07 0.92
C GLY A 228 -3.30 -13.74 1.38
N ILE A 229 -3.12 -15.02 1.09
CA ILE A 229 -1.91 -15.77 1.41
C ILE A 229 -1.35 -16.41 0.15
N ARG A 230 -0.05 -16.19 -0.11
CA ARG A 230 0.63 -16.67 -1.32
C ARG A 230 1.97 -17.31 -0.98
N ASN A 231 2.38 -18.25 -1.83
CA ASN A 231 3.70 -18.88 -1.74
C ASN A 231 4.78 -18.06 -2.48
N ALA A 232 6.02 -18.57 -2.53
CA ALA A 232 7.16 -17.89 -3.15
C ALA A 232 6.99 -17.70 -4.67
N GLU A 233 6.27 -18.60 -5.34
CA GLU A 233 5.95 -18.49 -6.76
C GLU A 233 4.79 -17.51 -7.03
N GLY A 234 4.16 -16.98 -5.99
CA GLY A 234 3.00 -16.09 -6.09
C GLY A 234 1.70 -16.83 -6.43
N SER A 235 1.64 -18.13 -6.16
CA SER A 235 0.40 -18.91 -6.19
C SER A 235 -0.43 -18.62 -4.95
N GLU A 236 -1.71 -18.34 -5.16
CA GLU A 236 -2.73 -18.20 -4.12
C GLU A 236 -2.85 -19.52 -3.33
N GLN A 237 -2.73 -19.42 -2.01
CA GLN A 237 -2.86 -20.54 -1.08
C GLN A 237 -4.18 -20.48 -0.30
N VAL A 238 -4.71 -19.27 -0.12
CA VAL A 238 -6.01 -18.99 0.50
C VAL A 238 -6.75 -18.01 -0.40
N GLU A 239 -8.08 -18.16 -0.48
CA GLU A 239 -8.95 -17.31 -1.29
C GLU A 239 -8.74 -15.81 -0.97
N ASP A 240 -8.34 -15.08 -1.99
CA ASP A 240 -8.12 -13.65 -1.95
C ASP A 240 -9.48 -12.91 -1.91
N ARG A 241 -9.91 -12.48 -0.71
CA ARG A 241 -11.17 -11.74 -0.52
C ARG A 241 -11.16 -10.79 0.66
N VAL A 242 -12.23 -10.02 0.80
CA VAL A 242 -12.53 -9.27 2.02
C VAL A 242 -13.14 -10.22 3.05
N TYR A 243 -12.50 -10.30 4.20
CA TYR A 243 -12.99 -10.98 5.39
C TYR A 243 -13.65 -9.98 6.33
N LYS A 244 -14.66 -10.45 7.05
CA LYS A 244 -15.49 -9.71 8.01
C LYS A 244 -15.03 -9.98 9.44
N ALA A 245 -15.42 -9.09 10.35
CA ALA A 245 -15.16 -9.25 11.77
C ALA A 245 -15.66 -10.62 12.29
N GLY A 246 -14.80 -11.30 13.04
CA GLY A 246 -15.06 -12.63 13.59
C GLY A 246 -14.68 -13.80 12.67
N GLU A 247 -14.34 -13.55 11.40
CA GLU A 247 -13.77 -14.60 10.55
C GLU A 247 -12.32 -14.91 10.95
N VAL A 248 -11.93 -16.17 10.80
CA VAL A 248 -10.57 -16.65 11.06
C VAL A 248 -10.06 -17.36 9.81
N VAL A 249 -8.82 -17.06 9.43
CA VAL A 249 -8.12 -17.72 8.34
C VAL A 249 -7.03 -18.59 8.94
N GLU A 250 -6.99 -19.87 8.56
CA GLU A 250 -5.93 -20.80 8.97
C GLU A 250 -5.26 -21.39 7.72
N PHE A 251 -3.94 -21.46 7.73
CA PHE A 251 -3.16 -22.04 6.65
C PHE A 251 -1.85 -22.64 7.17
N ASP A 252 -1.59 -23.89 6.80
CA ASP A 252 -0.31 -24.56 7.07
C ASP A 252 0.67 -24.27 5.92
N ALA A 253 1.66 -23.44 6.21
CA ALA A 253 2.70 -23.04 5.27
C ALA A 253 4.01 -23.85 5.45
N THR A 254 4.02 -24.87 6.30
CA THR A 254 5.19 -25.69 6.63
C THR A 254 5.87 -26.25 5.38
N ALA A 255 5.09 -26.86 4.48
CA ALA A 255 5.62 -27.47 3.26
C ALA A 255 6.26 -26.45 2.29
N ASN A 256 5.82 -25.19 2.33
CA ASN A 256 6.33 -24.13 1.47
C ASN A 256 7.59 -23.46 2.05
N ALA A 257 7.82 -23.60 3.37
CA ALA A 257 8.82 -22.83 4.13
C ALA A 257 8.77 -21.30 3.90
N TYR A 258 7.68 -20.82 3.31
CA TYR A 258 7.49 -19.46 2.87
C TYR A 258 5.99 -19.13 2.86
N ALA A 259 5.63 -17.98 3.40
CA ALA A 259 4.31 -17.39 3.21
C ALA A 259 4.41 -15.88 3.05
N ARG A 260 3.67 -15.36 2.07
CA ARG A 260 3.39 -13.94 1.94
C ARG A 260 1.92 -13.71 2.27
N ILE A 261 1.68 -13.00 3.36
CA ILE A 261 0.36 -12.58 3.82
C ILE A 261 0.14 -11.13 3.38
N ARG A 262 -0.99 -10.84 2.77
CA ARG A 262 -1.43 -9.49 2.47
C ARG A 262 -2.62 -9.13 3.37
N LEU A 263 -2.51 -8.02 4.07
CA LEU A 263 -3.58 -7.41 4.85
C LEU A 263 -3.93 -6.06 4.25
N GLY A 264 -5.18 -5.87 3.82
CA GLY A 264 -5.66 -4.60 3.29
C GLY A 264 -5.78 -3.53 4.38
N ASN A 265 -6.30 -3.92 5.55
CA ASN A 265 -6.27 -3.13 6.77
C ASN A 265 -5.72 -3.98 7.92
N ALA A 266 -4.42 -3.83 8.20
CA ALA A 266 -3.70 -4.57 9.23
C ALA A 266 -4.20 -4.26 10.64
N ASN A 267 -4.79 -3.08 10.89
CA ASN A 267 -5.37 -2.76 12.21
C ASN A 267 -6.60 -3.62 12.53
N ASN A 268 -7.21 -4.22 11.51
CA ASN A 268 -8.39 -5.09 11.63
C ASN A 268 -8.03 -6.58 11.63
N ALA A 269 -6.74 -6.94 11.71
CA ALA A 269 -6.30 -8.33 11.72
C ALA A 269 -5.18 -8.54 12.74
N LYS A 270 -5.15 -9.72 13.34
CA LYS A 270 -4.00 -10.21 14.12
C LYS A 270 -3.47 -11.45 13.41
N VAL A 271 -2.16 -11.50 13.19
CA VAL A 271 -1.49 -12.67 12.62
C VAL A 271 -0.82 -13.42 13.76
N LEU A 272 -1.06 -14.73 13.85
CA LEU A 272 -0.42 -15.65 14.77
C LEU A 272 0.34 -16.71 13.97
N ILE A 273 1.51 -17.07 14.45
CA ILE A 273 2.38 -18.10 13.88
C ILE A 273 2.61 -19.15 14.96
N ASN A 274 2.13 -20.37 14.73
CA ASN A 274 2.10 -21.45 15.72
C ASN A 274 1.59 -20.95 17.09
N ASP A 275 0.43 -20.29 17.08
CA ASP A 275 -0.24 -19.69 18.25
C ASP A 275 0.50 -18.50 18.92
N GLU A 276 1.66 -18.08 18.43
CA GLU A 276 2.35 -16.87 18.88
C GLU A 276 1.97 -15.66 18.02
N GLN A 277 1.50 -14.58 18.66
CA GLN A 277 1.08 -13.38 17.94
C GLN A 277 2.29 -12.65 17.35
N LEU A 278 2.28 -12.44 16.04
CA LEU A 278 3.24 -11.63 15.32
C LEU A 278 3.07 -10.15 15.68
N GLN A 279 4.15 -9.50 16.12
CA GLN A 279 4.17 -8.06 16.38
C GLN A 279 4.48 -7.28 15.11
N TYR A 280 3.60 -6.35 14.72
CA TYR A 280 3.81 -5.51 13.55
C TYR A 280 4.83 -4.41 13.83
N VAL A 281 5.88 -4.36 13.01
CA VAL A 281 6.92 -3.31 13.07
C VAL A 281 6.39 -1.97 12.55
N GLN A 282 5.45 -2.01 11.62
CA GLN A 282 4.92 -0.83 10.94
C GLN A 282 3.43 -0.61 11.29
N THR A 283 3.00 0.64 11.29
CA THR A 283 1.62 1.05 11.58
C THR A 283 0.83 1.45 10.33
N VAL A 284 1.35 1.10 9.14
CA VAL A 284 0.67 1.38 7.87
C VAL A 284 -0.61 0.54 7.75
N THR A 285 -1.62 1.08 7.07
CA THR A 285 -2.93 0.41 6.93
C THR A 285 -2.82 -0.87 6.12
N THR A 286 -2.22 -0.80 4.92
CA THR A 286 -1.97 -1.97 4.09
C THR A 286 -0.60 -2.54 4.45
N GLN A 287 -0.53 -3.84 4.76
CA GLN A 287 0.72 -4.52 5.07
C GLN A 287 0.86 -5.81 4.27
N ASN A 288 2.05 -5.99 3.71
CA ASN A 288 2.52 -7.26 3.20
C ASN A 288 3.48 -7.84 4.24
N ILE A 289 3.23 -9.06 4.71
CA ILE A 289 4.03 -9.76 5.71
C ILE A 289 4.63 -10.98 5.03
N ILE A 290 5.95 -11.05 4.97
CA ILE A 290 6.68 -12.21 4.45
C ILE A 290 7.26 -12.96 5.64
N ILE A 291 7.08 -14.28 5.67
CA ILE A 291 7.62 -15.15 6.70
C ILE A 291 8.37 -16.28 6.01
N THR A 292 9.62 -16.47 6.39
CA THR A 292 10.46 -17.58 5.92
C THR A 292 10.77 -18.50 7.10
N LEU A 293 10.44 -19.78 6.96
CA LEU A 293 10.81 -20.81 7.92
C LEU A 293 12.26 -21.22 7.67
N GLN A 294 13.13 -21.01 8.65
CA GLN A 294 14.48 -21.55 8.63
C GLN A 294 14.43 -22.95 9.28
N PRO A 295 14.96 -23.99 8.62
CA PRO A 295 15.03 -25.33 9.20
C PRO A 295 15.85 -25.30 10.50
N GLY A 296 15.41 -26.06 11.51
CA GLY A 296 16.21 -26.28 12.72
C GLY A 296 17.54 -26.95 12.38
N GLU A 297 18.61 -26.50 13.03
CA GLU A 297 19.96 -27.06 12.89
C GLU A 297 20.09 -28.43 13.58
#